data_AF-A0A1F3W0V6-F1
#
_entry.id   AF-A0A1F3W0V6-F1
#
_cell.length_a   1.000
_cell.length_b   1.000
_cell.length_c   1.000
_cell.angle_alpha   90.00
_cell.angle_beta   90.00
_cell.angle_gamma   90.00
#
_symmetry.space_group_name_H-M   'P 1'
#
loop_
_entity.id
_entity.type
_entity.pdbx_description
1 polymer ?
#
loop_
_entity_poly.entity_id
_entity_poly.type
_entity_poly.pdbx_seq_one_letter_code
_entity_poly.pdbx_strand_id
1 'polypeptide(L)'
;MTAIDRIAYIQALFQRANTTELTDPALEALFFDVQPEFASVVYEAVAAHHAKNDFEKGLLYVPNWLHFKEKYHAKHGSQIHVGLGWAIAECSLLTCSIFSSLPSEFQWRVWDGFGYYSGLFKRRETVRQQNYPLNFNSEWSSAFDQGLGRCFWYLSQANAARTASMVHLFQQERHSDLWRGIGLAMSYVGGVDTFVVHELLQKAGVHQSSVRCGALIAMEGKEKAGIVPQHFKDLRAQLQLPENPSWLEDFDYRKVLLDMELKLTLTDV
;
A
#
# COMPACT_ATOMS: atom_id res chain seq x y z
N MET A 1 -11.14 -15.58 9.40
CA MET A 1 -10.67 -15.77 8.01
C MET A 1 -9.15 -15.89 8.03
N THR A 2 -8.60 -16.83 7.28
CA THR A 2 -7.13 -16.94 7.12
C THR A 2 -6.60 -15.79 6.26
N ALA A 3 -5.28 -15.53 6.26
CA ALA A 3 -4.68 -14.52 5.39
C ALA A 3 -5.01 -14.76 3.90
N ILE A 4 -5.08 -16.01 3.46
CA ILE A 4 -5.43 -16.37 2.07
C ILE A 4 -6.88 -15.99 1.76
N ASP A 5 -7.82 -16.30 2.65
CA ASP A 5 -9.23 -15.92 2.48
C ASP A 5 -9.40 -14.40 2.42
N ARG A 6 -8.64 -13.68 3.24
CA ARG A 6 -8.67 -12.21 3.32
C ARG A 6 -8.06 -11.58 2.08
N ILE A 7 -6.96 -12.12 1.54
CA ILE A 7 -6.41 -11.71 0.25
C ILE A 7 -7.44 -11.89 -0.87
N ALA A 8 -8.09 -13.06 -0.94
CA ALA A 8 -9.11 -13.34 -1.94
C ALA A 8 -10.31 -12.37 -1.82
N TYR A 9 -10.75 -12.08 -0.60
CA TYR A 9 -11.81 -11.12 -0.34
C TYR A 9 -11.43 -9.70 -0.80
N ILE A 10 -10.23 -9.22 -0.47
CA ILE A 10 -9.72 -7.91 -0.91
C ILE A 10 -9.69 -7.83 -2.44
N GLN A 11 -9.20 -8.87 -3.12
CA GLN A 11 -9.14 -8.92 -4.58
C GLN A 11 -10.55 -8.88 -5.19
N ALA A 12 -11.51 -9.61 -4.61
CA ALA A 12 -12.90 -9.60 -5.05
C ALA A 12 -13.56 -8.22 -4.88
N LEU A 13 -13.29 -7.52 -3.77
CA LEU A 13 -13.76 -6.14 -3.56
C LEU A 13 -13.22 -5.19 -4.63
N PHE A 14 -11.92 -5.28 -4.94
CA PHE A 14 -11.30 -4.43 -5.96
C PHE A 14 -11.89 -4.71 -7.36
N GLN A 15 -12.10 -5.98 -7.70
CA GLN A 15 -12.72 -6.37 -8.96
C GLN A 15 -14.19 -5.91 -9.07
N ARG A 16 -14.97 -6.03 -7.98
CA ARG A 16 -16.36 -5.56 -7.92
C ARG A 16 -16.42 -4.06 -8.14
N ALA A 17 -15.57 -3.28 -7.45
CA ALA A 17 -15.52 -1.83 -7.63
C ALA A 17 -15.16 -1.42 -9.07
N ASN A 18 -14.24 -2.14 -9.72
CA ASN A 18 -13.85 -1.85 -11.10
C ASN A 18 -14.92 -2.17 -12.15
N THR A 19 -15.89 -3.03 -11.82
CA THR A 19 -16.97 -3.45 -12.73
C THR A 19 -18.32 -2.78 -12.43
N THR A 20 -18.41 -2.03 -11.33
CA THR A 20 -19.62 -1.32 -10.91
C THR A 20 -19.69 0.03 -11.62
N GLU A 21 -20.86 0.38 -12.14
CA GLU A 21 -21.11 1.73 -12.62
C GLU A 21 -21.15 2.68 -11.42
N LEU A 22 -20.25 3.68 -11.38
CA LEU A 22 -20.08 4.56 -10.23
C LEU A 22 -21.13 5.68 -10.15
N THR A 23 -22.40 5.28 -10.02
CA THR A 23 -23.49 6.17 -9.60
C THR A 23 -23.53 6.23 -8.07
N ASP A 24 -24.04 7.34 -7.49
CA ASP A 24 -24.15 7.48 -6.03
C ASP A 24 -24.86 6.28 -5.36
N PRO A 25 -26.01 5.77 -5.86
CA PRO A 25 -26.66 4.60 -5.26
C PRO A 25 -25.82 3.31 -5.36
N ALA A 26 -25.08 3.12 -6.46
CA ALA A 26 -24.24 1.95 -6.65
C ALA A 26 -22.99 2.00 -5.76
N LEU A 27 -22.42 3.19 -5.55
CA LEU A 27 -21.35 3.43 -4.58
C LEU A 27 -21.83 3.13 -3.15
N GLU A 28 -23.00 3.61 -2.75
CA GLU A 28 -23.58 3.32 -1.44
C GLU A 28 -23.78 1.81 -1.22
N ALA A 29 -24.32 1.11 -2.21
CA ALA A 29 -24.48 -0.35 -2.18
C ALA A 29 -23.12 -1.08 -2.10
N LEU A 30 -22.11 -0.57 -2.80
CA LEU A 30 -20.74 -1.11 -2.74
C LEU A 30 -20.14 -1.00 -1.34
N PHE A 31 -20.42 0.08 -0.61
CA PHE A 31 -19.94 0.25 0.77
C PHE A 31 -20.76 -0.56 1.80
N PHE A 32 -22.06 -0.75 1.56
CA PHE A 32 -22.96 -1.43 2.51
C PHE A 32 -22.59 -2.91 2.73
N ASP A 33 -22.18 -3.63 1.69
CA ASP A 33 -21.91 -5.07 1.76
C ASP A 33 -20.48 -5.43 2.22
N VAL A 34 -19.71 -4.45 2.67
CA VAL A 34 -18.28 -4.62 2.97
C VAL A 34 -18.08 -4.79 4.46
N GLN A 35 -17.34 -5.83 4.83
CA GLN A 35 -16.87 -5.97 6.20
C GLN A 35 -16.07 -4.71 6.59
N PRO A 36 -16.41 -4.01 7.70
CA PRO A 36 -15.88 -2.68 8.00
C PRO A 36 -14.35 -2.57 7.97
N GLU A 37 -13.65 -3.64 8.39
CA GLU A 37 -12.20 -3.68 8.38
C GLU A 37 -11.57 -3.59 6.98
N PHE A 38 -12.31 -3.88 5.90
CA PHE A 38 -11.84 -3.80 4.52
C PHE A 38 -12.38 -2.59 3.76
N ALA A 39 -13.17 -1.71 4.39
CA ALA A 39 -13.82 -0.57 3.72
C ALA A 39 -12.82 0.30 2.92
N SER A 40 -11.62 0.56 3.45
CA SER A 40 -10.59 1.35 2.76
C SER A 40 -10.17 0.77 1.39
N VAL A 41 -10.32 -0.55 1.16
CA VAL A 41 -10.05 -1.16 -0.16
C VAL A 41 -11.01 -0.65 -1.22
N VAL A 42 -12.28 -0.45 -0.85
CA VAL A 42 -13.28 0.07 -1.78
C VAL A 42 -12.95 1.51 -2.18
N TYR A 43 -12.53 2.35 -1.23
CA TYR A 43 -12.08 3.70 -1.54
C TYR A 43 -10.86 3.71 -2.46
N GLU A 44 -9.91 2.77 -2.29
CA GLU A 44 -8.77 2.60 -3.19
C GLU A 44 -9.25 2.28 -4.63
N ALA A 45 -10.13 1.29 -4.76
CA ALA A 45 -10.60 0.83 -6.07
C ALA A 45 -11.49 1.85 -6.79
N VAL A 46 -12.41 2.50 -6.07
CA VAL A 46 -13.27 3.56 -6.63
C VAL A 46 -12.42 4.76 -7.07
N ALA A 47 -11.40 5.14 -6.30
CA ALA A 47 -10.47 6.19 -6.69
C ALA A 47 -9.70 5.81 -7.97
N ALA A 48 -9.18 4.58 -8.06
CA ALA A 48 -8.51 4.09 -9.26
C ALA A 48 -9.44 4.16 -10.49
N HIS A 49 -10.69 3.72 -10.34
CA HIS A 49 -11.69 3.74 -11.41
C HIS A 49 -12.04 5.17 -11.86
N HIS A 50 -12.28 6.11 -10.93
CA HIS A 50 -12.53 7.52 -11.30
C HIS A 50 -11.36 8.13 -12.07
N ALA A 51 -10.13 7.95 -11.57
CA ALA A 51 -8.94 8.50 -12.22
C ALA A 51 -8.73 7.88 -13.61
N LYS A 52 -8.89 6.56 -13.74
CA LYS A 52 -8.80 5.86 -15.04
C LYS A 52 -9.82 6.38 -16.04
N ASN A 53 -11.09 6.51 -15.64
CA ASN A 53 -12.14 7.03 -16.53
C ASN A 53 -11.86 8.47 -16.98
N ASP A 54 -11.30 9.30 -16.09
CA ASP A 54 -10.88 10.66 -16.45
C ASP A 54 -9.75 10.62 -17.49
N PHE A 55 -8.74 9.78 -17.28
CA PHE A 55 -7.62 9.61 -18.21
C PHE A 55 -8.05 9.09 -19.58
N GLU A 56 -8.95 8.12 -19.64
CA GLU A 56 -9.49 7.58 -20.91
C GLU A 56 -10.27 8.64 -21.71
N LYS A 57 -10.82 9.65 -21.03
CA LYS A 57 -11.46 10.83 -21.64
C LYS A 57 -10.48 11.97 -21.96
N GLY A 58 -9.19 11.78 -21.72
CA GLY A 58 -8.15 12.80 -21.91
C GLY A 58 -8.12 13.89 -20.82
N LEU A 59 -8.83 13.72 -19.71
CA LEU A 59 -8.93 14.68 -18.62
C LEU A 59 -7.77 14.48 -17.63
N LEU A 60 -6.57 14.93 -17.99
CA LEU A 60 -5.35 14.73 -17.18
C LEU A 60 -5.37 15.41 -15.79
N TYR A 61 -6.30 16.32 -15.53
CA TYR A 61 -6.48 16.95 -14.22
C TYR A 61 -7.43 16.18 -13.29
N VAL A 62 -7.96 15.04 -13.74
CA VAL A 62 -8.74 14.05 -12.97
C VAL A 62 -9.91 14.63 -12.12
N PRO A 63 -10.87 15.33 -12.75
CA PRO A 63 -11.98 16.01 -12.04
C PRO A 63 -12.83 15.09 -11.16
N ASN A 64 -13.15 13.88 -11.62
CA ASN A 64 -14.01 12.97 -10.86
C ASN A 64 -13.23 12.39 -9.67
N TRP A 65 -11.95 12.09 -9.86
CA TRP A 65 -11.09 11.69 -8.76
C TRP A 65 -10.91 12.82 -7.74
N LEU A 66 -10.75 14.08 -8.19
CA LEU A 66 -10.66 15.25 -7.30
C LEU A 66 -11.93 15.41 -6.46
N HIS A 67 -13.10 15.31 -7.08
CA HIS A 67 -14.39 15.38 -6.38
C HIS A 67 -14.52 14.25 -5.33
N PHE A 68 -14.16 13.02 -5.70
CA PHE A 68 -14.15 11.89 -4.77
C PHE A 68 -13.17 12.11 -3.61
N LYS A 69 -11.96 12.62 -3.90
CA LYS A 69 -10.95 12.96 -2.90
C LYS A 69 -11.49 13.99 -1.92
N GLU A 70 -12.09 15.09 -2.38
CA GLU A 70 -12.62 16.14 -1.51
C GLU A 70 -13.62 15.59 -0.46
N LYS A 71 -14.45 14.63 -0.87
CA LYS A 71 -15.46 14.03 0.01
C LYS A 71 -14.88 13.05 1.05
N TYR A 72 -13.87 12.26 0.70
CA TYR A 72 -13.47 11.10 1.51
C TYR A 72 -12.02 11.11 2.01
N HIS A 73 -11.20 12.07 1.56
CA HIS A 73 -9.77 12.18 1.87
C HIS A 73 -9.46 12.19 3.38
N ALA A 74 -10.30 12.84 4.19
CA ALA A 74 -10.04 13.01 5.62
C ALA A 74 -9.77 11.67 6.34
N LYS A 75 -10.50 10.62 5.94
CA LYS A 75 -10.38 9.26 6.53
C LYS A 75 -9.60 8.30 5.63
N HIS A 76 -9.79 8.36 4.32
CA HIS A 76 -9.26 7.36 3.37
C HIS A 76 -8.21 7.92 2.41
N GLY A 77 -7.61 9.06 2.74
CA GLY A 77 -6.65 9.75 1.87
C GLY A 77 -5.50 8.87 1.39
N SER A 78 -4.96 8.01 2.25
CA SER A 78 -3.89 7.08 1.86
C SER A 78 -4.32 6.15 0.72
N GLN A 79 -5.47 5.49 0.86
CA GLN A 79 -6.00 4.57 -0.15
C GLN A 79 -6.45 5.29 -1.43
N ILE A 80 -7.05 6.47 -1.33
CA ILE A 80 -7.47 7.26 -2.50
C ILE A 80 -6.26 7.60 -3.41
N HIS A 81 -5.13 7.95 -2.80
CA HIS A 81 -3.89 8.25 -3.54
C HIS A 81 -3.18 6.99 -4.05
N VAL A 82 -3.25 5.86 -3.32
CA VAL A 82 -2.82 4.57 -3.86
C VAL A 82 -3.61 4.23 -5.13
N GLY A 83 -4.93 4.40 -5.11
CA GLY A 83 -5.80 4.18 -6.27
C GLY A 83 -5.43 5.05 -7.48
N LEU A 84 -5.10 6.33 -7.26
CA LEU A 84 -4.57 7.20 -8.32
C LEU A 84 -3.29 6.63 -8.95
N GLY A 85 -2.38 6.10 -8.13
CA GLY A 85 -1.16 5.43 -8.57
C GLY A 85 -1.40 4.24 -9.49
N TRP A 86 -2.41 3.42 -9.18
CA TRP A 86 -2.84 2.33 -10.05
C TRP A 86 -3.29 2.84 -11.41
N ALA A 87 -4.18 3.83 -11.44
CA ALA A 87 -4.69 4.40 -12.69
C ALA A 87 -3.58 5.00 -13.56
N ILE A 88 -2.64 5.72 -12.95
CA ILE A 88 -1.47 6.29 -13.67
C ILE A 88 -0.60 5.18 -14.25
N ALA A 89 -0.36 4.10 -13.51
CA ALA A 89 0.45 2.97 -13.98
C ALA A 89 -0.22 2.21 -15.12
N GLU A 90 -1.53 2.00 -15.02
CA GLU A 90 -2.37 1.36 -16.03
C GLU A 90 -2.39 2.17 -17.33
N CYS A 91 -2.69 3.47 -17.25
CA CYS A 91 -2.73 4.37 -18.40
C CYS A 91 -1.34 4.81 -18.89
N SER A 92 -0.26 4.45 -18.19
CA SER A 92 1.13 4.82 -18.50
C SER A 92 1.37 6.34 -18.58
N LEU A 93 0.74 7.10 -17.67
CA LEU A 93 0.73 8.58 -17.67
C LEU A 93 1.74 9.20 -16.69
N LEU A 94 3.02 8.86 -16.84
CA LEU A 94 4.09 9.31 -15.93
C LEU A 94 4.28 10.84 -15.86
N THR A 95 3.88 11.57 -16.89
CA THR A 95 3.99 13.03 -16.98
C THR A 95 2.70 13.75 -16.58
N CYS A 96 1.77 13.07 -15.90
CA CYS A 96 0.50 13.64 -15.51
C CYS A 96 0.72 14.78 -14.49
N SER A 97 0.24 15.99 -14.84
CA SER A 97 0.46 17.22 -14.06
C SER A 97 -0.13 17.16 -12.65
N ILE A 98 -1.11 16.29 -12.40
CA ILE A 98 -1.70 16.10 -11.07
C ILE A 98 -0.63 15.72 -10.05
N PHE A 99 0.38 14.94 -10.46
CA PHE A 99 1.40 14.41 -9.56
C PHE A 99 2.17 15.52 -8.84
N SER A 100 2.67 16.50 -9.60
CA SER A 100 3.46 17.62 -9.07
C SER A 100 2.66 18.57 -8.17
N SER A 101 1.32 18.51 -8.22
CA SER A 101 0.44 19.36 -7.40
C SER A 101 0.11 18.77 -6.03
N LEU A 102 0.39 17.47 -5.83
CA LEU A 102 0.08 16.79 -4.57
C LEU A 102 1.15 17.08 -3.51
N PRO A 103 0.79 17.17 -2.22
CA PRO A 103 1.77 17.12 -1.14
C PRO A 103 2.65 15.86 -1.21
N SER A 104 3.90 15.95 -0.74
CA SER A 104 4.89 14.88 -0.91
C SER A 104 4.50 13.55 -0.26
N GLU A 105 3.76 13.60 0.85
CA GLU A 105 3.23 12.44 1.54
C GLU A 105 2.24 11.65 0.66
N PHE A 106 1.46 12.34 -0.16
CA PHE A 106 0.50 11.72 -1.05
C PHE A 106 1.12 11.29 -2.37
N GLN A 107 2.13 12.01 -2.85
CA GLN A 107 2.99 11.55 -3.94
C GLN A 107 3.64 10.20 -3.61
N TRP A 108 4.06 9.98 -2.36
CA TRP A 108 4.54 8.67 -1.89
C TRP A 108 3.49 7.57 -2.07
N ARG A 109 2.24 7.83 -1.68
CA ARG A 109 1.13 6.87 -1.81
C ARG A 109 0.78 6.58 -3.27
N VAL A 110 0.88 7.58 -4.15
CA VAL A 110 0.72 7.39 -5.60
C VAL A 110 1.81 6.46 -6.13
N TRP A 111 3.09 6.67 -5.81
CA TRP A 111 4.16 5.77 -6.26
C TRP A 111 4.10 4.37 -5.64
N ASP A 112 3.64 4.25 -4.40
CA ASP A 112 3.33 2.95 -3.78
C ASP A 112 2.25 2.21 -4.61
N GLY A 113 1.14 2.86 -4.93
CA GLY A 113 0.13 2.28 -5.82
C GLY A 113 0.65 1.92 -7.22
N PHE A 114 1.48 2.80 -7.80
CA PHE A 114 2.11 2.56 -9.09
C PHE A 114 3.01 1.32 -9.06
N GLY A 115 3.85 1.20 -8.04
CA GLY A 115 4.77 0.07 -7.85
C GLY A 115 4.03 -1.24 -7.66
N TYR A 116 2.93 -1.24 -6.88
CA TYR A 116 2.06 -2.39 -6.73
C TYR A 116 1.50 -2.86 -8.08
N TYR A 117 0.88 -1.93 -8.82
CA TYR A 117 0.32 -2.22 -10.15
C TYR A 117 1.38 -2.79 -11.09
N SER A 118 2.57 -2.18 -11.10
CA SER A 118 3.68 -2.59 -11.97
C SER A 118 4.17 -4.00 -11.62
N GLY A 119 4.27 -4.33 -10.34
CA GLY A 119 4.57 -5.68 -9.89
C GLY A 119 3.53 -6.71 -10.32
N LEU A 120 2.26 -6.33 -10.40
CA LEU A 120 1.17 -7.24 -10.74
C LEU A 120 1.04 -7.46 -12.26
N PHE A 121 1.09 -6.38 -13.05
CA PHE A 121 0.75 -6.37 -14.47
C PHE A 121 1.93 -6.11 -15.42
N LYS A 122 3.05 -5.55 -14.95
CA LYS A 122 4.27 -5.26 -15.73
C LYS A 122 5.46 -6.12 -15.24
N ARG A 123 5.19 -7.40 -14.96
CA ARG A 123 6.14 -8.34 -14.31
C ARG A 123 7.45 -8.50 -15.06
N ARG A 124 7.43 -8.50 -16.39
CA ARG A 124 8.65 -8.68 -17.18
C ARG A 124 9.60 -7.50 -16.95
N GLU A 125 9.09 -6.29 -17.05
CA GLU A 125 9.85 -5.05 -16.92
C GLU A 125 10.25 -4.82 -15.46
N THR A 126 9.28 -4.89 -14.54
CA THR A 126 9.48 -4.48 -13.15
C THR A 126 10.07 -5.58 -12.27
N VAL A 127 9.70 -6.85 -12.47
CA VAL A 127 10.16 -7.95 -11.59
C VAL A 127 11.34 -8.69 -12.20
N ARG A 128 11.26 -9.09 -13.47
CA ARG A 128 12.34 -9.86 -14.11
C ARG A 128 13.52 -8.99 -14.50
N GLN A 129 13.26 -7.83 -15.11
CA GLN A 129 14.31 -6.89 -15.52
C GLN A 129 14.64 -5.86 -14.44
N GLN A 130 13.84 -5.77 -13.38
CA GLN A 130 14.05 -4.86 -12.26
C GLN A 130 14.07 -3.38 -12.63
N ASN A 131 13.49 -3.02 -13.78
CA ASN A 131 13.49 -1.66 -14.29
C ASN A 131 12.44 -0.81 -13.57
N TYR A 132 12.83 0.43 -13.28
CA TYR A 132 11.86 1.50 -13.01
C TYR A 132 11.20 1.97 -14.32
N PRO A 133 10.07 2.68 -14.24
CA PRO A 133 9.45 3.28 -15.42
C PRO A 133 10.40 4.23 -16.18
N LEU A 134 10.14 4.45 -17.47
CA LEU A 134 10.93 5.42 -18.24
C LEU A 134 10.75 6.85 -17.69
N ASN A 135 11.82 7.64 -17.67
CA ASN A 135 11.84 8.98 -17.07
C ASN A 135 11.45 9.01 -15.58
N PHE A 136 11.66 7.89 -14.88
CA PHE A 136 11.42 7.80 -13.45
C PHE A 136 12.40 8.68 -12.68
N ASN A 137 11.87 9.50 -11.78
CA ASN A 137 12.67 10.26 -10.85
C ASN A 137 13.04 9.37 -9.66
N SER A 138 14.35 9.14 -9.48
CA SER A 138 14.89 8.24 -8.47
C SER A 138 14.56 8.64 -7.04
N GLU A 139 14.12 9.88 -6.77
CA GLU A 139 13.66 10.28 -5.43
C GLU A 139 12.46 9.43 -4.94
N TRP A 140 11.76 8.76 -5.85
CA TRP A 140 10.57 7.96 -5.56
C TRP A 140 10.81 6.45 -5.59
N SER A 141 12.05 5.98 -5.77
CA SER A 141 12.39 4.56 -5.83
C SER A 141 11.85 3.80 -4.61
N SER A 142 12.04 4.39 -3.43
CA SER A 142 11.63 3.83 -2.15
C SER A 142 10.11 3.67 -2.01
N ALA A 143 9.33 4.63 -2.52
CA ALA A 143 7.88 4.54 -2.56
C ALA A 143 7.41 3.47 -3.55
N PHE A 144 8.02 3.43 -4.74
CA PHE A 144 7.74 2.42 -5.77
C PHE A 144 8.02 1.00 -5.26
N ASP A 145 9.17 0.80 -4.60
CA ASP A 145 9.58 -0.51 -4.08
C ASP A 145 8.76 -0.95 -2.88
N GLN A 146 8.28 -0.02 -2.05
CA GLN A 146 7.25 -0.33 -1.07
C GLN A 146 5.99 -0.90 -1.72
N GLY A 147 5.54 -0.32 -2.83
CA GLY A 147 4.44 -0.85 -3.63
C GLY A 147 4.69 -2.26 -4.16
N LEU A 148 5.90 -2.47 -4.67
CA LEU A 148 6.34 -3.77 -5.19
C LEU A 148 6.41 -4.84 -4.09
N GLY A 149 6.90 -4.49 -2.91
CA GLY A 149 6.93 -5.34 -1.73
C GLY A 149 5.53 -5.74 -1.28
N ARG A 150 4.58 -4.79 -1.25
CA ARG A 150 3.17 -5.13 -1.01
C ARG A 150 2.66 -6.14 -2.04
N CYS A 151 2.96 -5.95 -3.32
CA CYS A 151 2.55 -6.88 -4.38
C CYS A 151 3.10 -8.29 -4.15
N PHE A 152 4.34 -8.44 -3.68
CA PHE A 152 4.95 -9.75 -3.40
C PHE A 152 4.23 -10.51 -2.30
N TRP A 153 3.76 -9.83 -1.26
CA TRP A 153 2.96 -10.45 -0.20
C TRP A 153 1.64 -11.05 -0.74
N TYR A 154 0.99 -10.35 -1.67
CA TYR A 154 -0.23 -10.85 -2.31
C TYR A 154 0.08 -12.02 -3.27
N LEU A 155 1.12 -11.91 -4.09
CA LEU A 155 1.53 -12.96 -5.03
C LEU A 155 2.01 -14.24 -4.33
N SER A 156 2.61 -14.11 -3.15
CA SER A 156 3.04 -15.24 -2.34
C SER A 156 1.92 -15.88 -1.52
N GLN A 157 0.73 -15.27 -1.50
CA GLN A 157 -0.42 -15.67 -0.69
C GLN A 157 -0.08 -15.76 0.80
N ALA A 158 0.53 -14.70 1.34
CA ALA A 158 0.94 -14.61 2.74
C ALA A 158 1.97 -15.68 3.20
N ASN A 159 2.72 -16.27 2.26
CA ASN A 159 3.76 -17.24 2.58
C ASN A 159 5.12 -16.54 2.76
N ALA A 160 5.67 -16.60 3.98
CA ALA A 160 6.92 -15.92 4.32
C ALA A 160 8.12 -16.40 3.49
N ALA A 161 8.27 -17.71 3.28
CA ALA A 161 9.35 -18.27 2.48
C ALA A 161 9.32 -17.82 1.02
N ARG A 162 8.16 -17.90 0.36
CA ARG A 162 7.97 -17.44 -1.03
C ARG A 162 8.22 -15.94 -1.15
N THR A 163 7.73 -15.16 -0.19
CA THR A 163 7.95 -13.70 -0.15
C THR A 163 9.43 -13.38 -0.10
N ALA A 164 10.18 -14.01 0.81
CA ALA A 164 11.62 -13.79 0.93
C ALA A 164 12.38 -14.21 -0.35
N SER A 165 11.99 -15.32 -0.98
CA SER A 165 12.58 -15.73 -2.26
C SER A 165 12.38 -14.67 -3.35
N MET A 166 11.25 -13.98 -3.38
CA MET A 166 11.03 -12.89 -4.33
C MET A 166 11.91 -11.67 -4.03
N VAL A 167 12.08 -11.30 -2.75
CA VAL A 167 12.96 -10.19 -2.35
C VAL A 167 14.41 -10.49 -2.70
N HIS A 168 14.90 -11.71 -2.43
CA HIS A 168 16.30 -12.09 -2.70
C HIS A 168 16.70 -12.07 -4.18
N LEU A 169 15.74 -11.98 -5.11
CA LEU A 169 16.06 -11.78 -6.53
C LEU A 169 16.50 -10.35 -6.82
N PHE A 170 16.12 -9.37 -5.98
CA PHE A 170 16.41 -7.96 -6.17
C PHE A 170 17.79 -7.57 -5.65
N GLN A 171 18.32 -6.47 -6.20
CA GLN A 171 19.51 -5.80 -5.67
C GLN A 171 19.32 -5.42 -4.19
N GLN A 172 20.38 -5.56 -3.39
CA GLN A 172 20.32 -5.43 -1.93
C GLN A 172 19.83 -4.06 -1.47
N GLU A 173 20.16 -3.01 -2.23
CA GLU A 173 19.80 -1.62 -1.96
C GLU A 173 18.29 -1.41 -1.96
N ARG A 174 17.51 -2.31 -2.59
CA ARG A 174 16.04 -2.26 -2.66
C ARG A 174 15.36 -3.05 -1.55
N HIS A 175 16.10 -3.88 -0.81
CA HIS A 175 15.51 -4.84 0.14
C HIS A 175 14.76 -4.15 1.27
N SER A 176 15.29 -3.04 1.81
CA SER A 176 14.62 -2.29 2.89
C SER A 176 13.21 -1.88 2.48
N ASP A 177 13.07 -1.28 1.30
CA ASP A 177 11.80 -0.75 0.81
C ASP A 177 10.81 -1.87 0.47
N LEU A 178 11.29 -2.97 -0.12
CA LEU A 178 10.49 -4.17 -0.37
C LEU A 178 9.96 -4.77 0.94
N TRP A 179 10.82 -4.92 1.96
CA TRP A 179 10.42 -5.42 3.27
C TRP A 179 9.44 -4.50 3.98
N ARG A 180 9.58 -3.18 3.84
CA ARG A 180 8.58 -2.20 4.30
C ARG A 180 7.23 -2.41 3.63
N GLY A 181 7.22 -2.61 2.31
CA GLY A 181 6.01 -2.97 1.57
C GLY A 181 5.33 -4.23 2.07
N ILE A 182 6.13 -5.26 2.36
CA ILE A 182 5.66 -6.55 2.88
C ILE A 182 5.02 -6.38 4.27
N GLY A 183 5.69 -5.66 5.17
CA GLY A 183 5.15 -5.38 6.51
C GLY A 183 3.83 -4.61 6.48
N LEU A 184 3.71 -3.66 5.56
CA LEU A 184 2.47 -2.92 5.31
C LEU A 184 1.36 -3.87 4.83
N ALA A 185 1.62 -4.67 3.80
CA ALA A 185 0.63 -5.60 3.27
C ALA A 185 0.21 -6.68 4.27
N MET A 186 1.16 -7.28 4.99
CA MET A 186 0.89 -8.27 6.04
C MET A 186 -0.06 -7.70 7.10
N SER A 187 0.22 -6.49 7.58
CA SER A 187 -0.56 -5.84 8.64
C SER A 187 -1.94 -5.40 8.16
N TYR A 188 -2.01 -4.86 6.95
CA TYR A 188 -3.25 -4.43 6.33
C TYR A 188 -4.18 -5.62 6.04
N VAL A 189 -3.64 -6.71 5.50
CA VAL A 189 -4.38 -7.94 5.21
C VAL A 189 -4.81 -8.60 6.52
N GLY A 190 -3.89 -8.85 7.45
CA GLY A 190 -4.17 -9.58 8.70
C GLY A 190 -4.42 -11.08 8.49
N GLY A 191 -4.81 -11.78 9.55
CA GLY A 191 -5.12 -13.22 9.50
C GLY A 191 -3.91 -14.14 9.29
N VAL A 192 -2.70 -13.61 9.52
CA VAL A 192 -1.46 -14.40 9.64
C VAL A 192 -1.33 -14.95 11.05
N ASP A 193 -0.82 -16.18 11.17
CA ASP A 193 -0.48 -16.74 12.47
C ASP A 193 0.86 -16.20 12.99
N THR A 194 1.09 -16.36 14.29
CA THR A 194 2.31 -15.92 14.97
C THR A 194 3.58 -16.55 14.38
N PHE A 195 3.51 -17.80 13.91
CA PHE A 195 4.67 -18.50 13.33
C PHE A 195 5.09 -17.84 12.02
N VAL A 196 4.13 -17.47 11.16
CA VAL A 196 4.39 -16.75 9.90
C VAL A 196 5.01 -15.38 10.17
N VAL A 197 4.55 -14.66 11.20
CA VAL A 197 5.15 -13.37 11.57
C VAL A 197 6.61 -13.54 12.02
N HIS A 198 6.89 -14.51 12.89
CA HIS A 198 8.26 -14.81 13.31
C HIS A 198 9.15 -15.26 12.16
N GLU A 199 8.66 -16.15 11.29
CA GLU A 199 9.39 -16.62 10.11
C GLU A 199 9.70 -15.45 9.17
N LEU A 200 8.75 -14.53 8.96
CA LEU A 200 8.93 -13.34 8.15
C LEU A 200 10.02 -12.43 8.70
N LEU A 201 10.02 -12.16 10.01
CA LEU A 201 11.05 -11.36 10.67
C LEU A 201 12.43 -12.01 10.57
N GLN A 202 12.53 -13.32 10.81
CA GLN A 202 13.78 -14.06 10.66
C GLN A 202 14.34 -13.95 9.24
N LYS A 203 13.47 -14.02 8.21
CA LYS A 203 13.87 -13.88 6.81
C LYS A 203 14.21 -12.44 6.43
N ALA A 204 13.57 -11.46 7.04
CA ALA A 204 13.90 -10.05 6.85
C ALA A 204 15.29 -9.71 7.39
N GLY A 205 15.75 -10.41 8.44
CA GLY A 205 17.11 -10.29 8.95
C GLY A 205 17.42 -8.86 9.42
N VAL A 206 18.35 -8.18 8.73
CA VAL A 206 18.70 -6.78 9.01
C VAL A 206 17.58 -5.79 8.65
N HIS A 207 16.56 -6.22 7.90
CA HIS A 207 15.42 -5.39 7.47
C HIS A 207 14.17 -5.57 8.34
N GLN A 208 14.31 -6.12 9.55
CA GLN A 208 13.18 -6.26 10.49
C GLN A 208 12.56 -4.91 10.85
N SER A 209 13.36 -3.86 11.02
CA SER A 209 12.88 -2.49 11.26
C SER A 209 12.05 -1.97 10.09
N SER A 210 12.40 -2.30 8.85
CA SER A 210 11.61 -1.98 7.65
C SER A 210 10.24 -2.66 7.69
N VAL A 211 10.17 -3.95 8.03
CA VAL A 211 8.89 -4.69 8.19
C VAL A 211 8.01 -4.02 9.25
N ARG A 212 8.59 -3.68 10.41
CA ARG A 212 7.89 -2.99 11.50
C ARG A 212 7.39 -1.59 11.10
N CYS A 213 8.22 -0.84 10.37
CA CYS A 213 7.85 0.45 9.81
C CYS A 213 6.64 0.32 8.89
N GLY A 214 6.66 -0.65 7.97
CA GLY A 214 5.54 -0.99 7.11
C GLY A 214 4.25 -1.28 7.88
N ALA A 215 4.37 -2.08 8.95
CA ALA A 215 3.24 -2.42 9.80
C ALA A 215 2.61 -1.20 10.47
N LEU A 216 3.42 -0.30 11.02
CA LEU A 216 2.95 0.95 11.62
C LEU A 216 2.23 1.83 10.60
N ILE A 217 2.76 2.00 9.38
CA ILE A 217 2.08 2.76 8.31
C ILE A 217 0.67 2.20 8.05
N ALA A 218 0.53 0.87 8.01
CA ALA A 218 -0.78 0.24 7.80
C ALA A 218 -1.73 0.48 8.97
N MET A 219 -1.23 0.41 10.20
CA MET A 219 -2.01 0.62 11.41
C MET A 219 -2.50 2.07 11.50
N GLU A 220 -1.60 3.04 11.35
CA GLU A 220 -1.92 4.47 11.33
C GLU A 220 -2.94 4.83 10.25
N GLY A 221 -2.75 4.30 9.03
CA GLY A 221 -3.68 4.53 7.94
C GLY A 221 -5.08 3.99 8.22
N LYS A 222 -5.20 2.88 8.94
CA LYS A 222 -6.48 2.29 9.34
C LYS A 222 -7.10 3.03 10.53
N GLU A 223 -6.30 3.38 11.53
CA GLU A 223 -6.73 4.14 12.70
C GLU A 223 -7.25 5.53 12.32
N LYS A 224 -6.56 6.23 11.40
CA LYS A 224 -7.06 7.50 10.81
C LYS A 224 -8.38 7.33 10.07
N ALA A 225 -8.62 6.15 9.49
CA ALA A 225 -9.89 5.80 8.85
C ALA A 225 -11.00 5.43 9.87
N GLY A 226 -10.69 5.40 11.17
CA GLY A 226 -11.59 4.92 12.23
C GLY A 226 -11.75 3.40 12.23
N ILE A 227 -10.78 2.66 11.68
CA ILE A 227 -10.81 1.21 11.55
C ILE A 227 -9.69 0.63 12.42
N VAL A 228 -10.06 -0.11 13.45
CA VAL A 228 -9.09 -0.82 14.31
C VAL A 228 -9.42 -2.30 14.30
N PRO A 229 -8.84 -3.09 13.36
CA PRO A 229 -9.06 -4.52 13.30
C PRO A 229 -8.58 -5.22 14.58
N GLN A 230 -9.29 -6.27 14.99
CA GLN A 230 -8.99 -7.00 16.23
C GLN A 230 -7.54 -7.53 16.29
N HIS A 231 -6.97 -7.92 15.14
CA HIS A 231 -5.61 -8.49 15.07
C HIS A 231 -4.50 -7.46 15.30
N PHE A 232 -4.78 -6.15 15.30
CA PHE A 232 -3.75 -5.13 15.47
C PHE A 232 -3.08 -5.22 16.83
N LYS A 233 -3.83 -5.51 17.90
CA LYS A 233 -3.27 -5.66 19.24
C LYS A 233 -2.23 -6.78 19.30
N ASP A 234 -2.58 -7.96 18.79
CA ASP A 234 -1.70 -9.12 18.80
C ASP A 234 -0.49 -8.90 17.88
N LEU A 235 -0.71 -8.31 16.70
CA LEU A 235 0.36 -8.01 15.76
C LEU A 235 1.34 -6.96 16.29
N ARG A 236 0.86 -5.92 16.99
CA ARG A 236 1.72 -4.94 17.68
C ARG A 236 2.63 -5.63 18.69
N ALA A 237 2.10 -6.55 19.49
CA ALA A 237 2.89 -7.31 20.47
C ALA A 237 3.94 -8.22 19.78
N GLN A 238 3.55 -8.94 18.72
CA GLN A 238 4.44 -9.83 17.97
C GLN A 238 5.60 -9.07 17.29
N LEU A 239 5.31 -7.87 16.78
CA LEU A 239 6.28 -7.01 16.12
C LEU A 239 7.04 -6.10 17.10
N GLN A 240 6.72 -6.16 18.40
CA GLN A 240 7.30 -5.32 19.45
C GLN A 240 7.17 -3.82 19.14
N LEU A 241 6.00 -3.43 18.62
CA LEU A 241 5.73 -2.05 18.24
C LEU A 241 5.33 -1.21 19.46
N PRO A 242 5.76 0.07 19.51
CA PRO A 242 5.27 1.02 20.50
C PRO A 242 3.75 1.23 20.41
N GLU A 243 3.08 1.45 21.56
CA GLU A 243 1.63 1.63 21.61
C GLU A 243 1.18 2.99 21.06
N ASN A 244 1.85 4.07 21.45
CA ASN A 244 1.55 5.44 21.00
C ASN A 244 2.87 6.18 20.75
N PRO A 245 3.47 6.04 19.56
CA PRO A 245 4.72 6.70 19.25
C PRO A 245 4.44 8.19 19.03
N SER A 246 4.91 9.05 19.93
CA SER A 246 4.70 10.51 19.86
C SER A 246 5.21 11.16 18.56
N TRP A 247 6.08 10.47 17.82
CA TRP A 247 6.58 10.90 16.52
C TRP A 247 5.64 10.58 15.35
N LEU A 248 4.46 9.98 15.60
CA LEU A 248 3.40 9.79 14.60
C LEU A 248 2.42 10.96 14.53
N GLU A 249 2.46 11.90 15.47
CA GLU A 249 1.52 13.04 15.54
C GLU A 249 1.64 13.98 14.33
N ASP A 250 2.83 14.07 13.70
CA ASP A 250 3.10 14.85 12.49
C ASP A 250 3.55 13.93 11.34
N PHE A 251 2.65 13.06 10.87
CA PHE A 251 2.95 12.03 9.85
C PHE A 251 3.27 12.60 8.45
N ASP A 252 4.47 13.17 8.28
CA ASP A 252 5.10 13.39 6.97
C ASP A 252 5.86 12.11 6.57
N TYR A 253 5.31 11.35 5.63
CA TYR A 253 5.88 10.09 5.14
C TYR A 253 7.40 10.19 4.86
N ARG A 254 7.93 11.31 4.34
CA ARG A 254 9.35 11.37 3.99
C ARG A 254 10.27 11.50 5.19
N LYS A 255 9.94 12.36 6.14
CA LYS A 255 10.76 12.60 7.34
C LYS A 255 10.57 11.50 8.37
N VAL A 256 9.33 11.03 8.49
CA VAL A 256 8.94 10.07 9.50
C VAL A 256 9.46 8.67 9.16
N LEU A 257 9.52 8.25 7.88
CA LEU A 257 9.98 6.90 7.53
C LEU A 257 11.46 6.61 7.86
N LEU A 258 12.36 7.56 7.57
CA LEU A 258 13.79 7.40 7.89
C LEU A 258 14.03 7.42 9.40
N ASP A 259 13.35 8.33 10.11
CA ASP A 259 13.44 8.45 11.56
C ASP A 259 12.80 7.23 12.27
N MET A 260 11.70 6.71 11.73
CA MET A 260 11.03 5.47 12.16
C MET A 260 11.96 4.27 12.05
N GLU A 261 12.51 4.02 10.87
CA GLU A 261 13.39 2.87 10.65
C GLU A 261 14.62 2.96 11.55
N LEU A 262 15.20 4.15 11.72
CA LEU A 262 16.30 4.38 12.63
C LEU A 262 15.92 4.08 14.09
N LYS A 263 14.81 4.65 14.58
CA LYS A 263 14.33 4.45 15.96
C LYS A 263 13.99 3.00 16.25
N LEU A 264 13.34 2.30 15.30
CA LEU A 264 13.01 0.89 15.42
C LEU A 264 14.24 -0.01 15.40
N THR A 265 15.30 0.40 14.69
CA THR A 265 16.59 -0.31 14.71
C THR A 265 17.29 -0.11 16.05
N LEU A 266 17.19 1.07 16.67
CA LEU A 266 17.79 1.35 17.97
C LEU A 266 17.09 0.65 19.14
N THR A 267 15.81 0.29 19.01
CA THR A 267 15.08 -0.51 20.02
C THR A 267 15.41 -2.01 19.98
N ASP A 268 16.12 -2.50 18.96
CA ASP A 268 16.56 -3.89 18.84
C ASP A 268 17.92 -4.17 19.51
N VAL A 269 18.57 -3.15 20.10
CA VAL A 269 19.87 -3.22 20.79
C VAL A 269 19.68 -3.10 22.31
#